data_AF-A0A2J8VM15-F1
#
_entry.id   AF-A0A2J8VM15-F1
#
_cell.length_a   1.000
_cell.length_b   1.000
_cell.length_c   1.000
_cell.angle_alpha   90.00
_cell.angle_beta   90.00
_cell.angle_gamma   90.00
#
_symmetry.space_group_name_H-M   'P 1'
#
loop_
_entity.id
_entity.type
_entity.pdbx_description
1 polymer ?
#
loop_
_entity_poly.entity_id
_entity_poly.type
_entity_poly.pdbx_seq_one_letter_code
_entity_poly.pdbx_strand_id
1 'polypeptide(L)'
;MNNYLFGERLLKCHFMPPEKVHKELFKDWNIPFKQPSYPSVKRYNRNRTLTQKLRMEERFKKKERLLRKKLAKKGIDYDFPSLILQKTESISKTNRQTSTKGQVLRKKKKKVSGTLDTPEKTVDSQGPTPVCTPTFLERRKSEVAELNDDDKDDEIVFKQPISSV
;
A
#
# COMPACT_ATOMS: atom_id res chain seq x y z
N MET A 1 -39.26 -18.48 -5.61
CA MET A 1 -39.60 -17.36 -4.70
C MET A 1 -40.61 -16.44 -5.38
N ASN A 2 -41.88 -16.86 -5.48
CA ASN A 2 -42.92 -16.01 -6.05
C ASN A 2 -43.69 -15.31 -4.92
N ASN A 3 -43.94 -14.01 -5.06
CA ASN A 3 -44.57 -13.14 -4.05
C ASN A 3 -43.75 -13.01 -2.75
N TYR A 4 -42.43 -12.90 -2.89
CA TYR A 4 -41.54 -12.68 -1.75
C TYR A 4 -41.39 -11.18 -1.47
N LEU A 5 -41.58 -10.75 -0.21
CA LEU A 5 -41.38 -9.36 0.18
C LEU A 5 -39.87 -9.07 0.30
N PHE A 6 -39.35 -8.26 -0.62
CA PHE A 6 -37.96 -7.84 -0.65
C PHE A 6 -37.88 -6.31 -0.52
N GLY A 7 -37.47 -5.86 0.67
CA GLY A 7 -37.61 -4.46 1.07
C GLY A 7 -39.09 -4.07 1.05
N GLU A 8 -39.42 -3.02 0.31
CA GLU A 8 -40.79 -2.51 0.17
C GLU A 8 -41.56 -3.09 -1.03
N ARG A 9 -40.95 -4.02 -1.79
CA ARG A 9 -41.53 -4.55 -3.03
C ARG A 9 -41.75 -6.05 -2.97
N LEU A 10 -42.85 -6.52 -3.55
CA LEU A 10 -43.11 -7.95 -3.74
C LEU A 10 -42.41 -8.42 -5.02
N LEU A 11 -41.39 -9.26 -4.85
CA LEU A 11 -40.74 -9.97 -5.95
C LEU A 11 -41.69 -11.05 -6.48
N LYS A 12 -42.06 -10.94 -7.76
CA LYS A 12 -42.90 -11.90 -8.47
C LYS A 12 -42.02 -12.71 -9.44
N CYS A 13 -42.10 -14.03 -9.37
CA CYS A 13 -41.37 -14.93 -10.26
C CYS A 13 -42.38 -15.76 -11.05
N HIS A 14 -42.28 -15.71 -12.38
CA HIS A 14 -43.08 -16.52 -13.30
C HIS A 14 -42.17 -17.29 -14.23
N PHE A 15 -42.63 -18.46 -14.66
CA PHE A 15 -41.99 -19.21 -15.73
C PHE A 15 -42.31 -18.55 -17.07
N MET A 16 -41.27 -18.19 -17.83
CA MET A 16 -41.42 -17.65 -19.18
C MET A 16 -41.13 -18.74 -20.22
N PRO A 17 -42.07 -19.04 -21.12
CA PRO A 17 -41.82 -19.96 -22.22
C PRO A 17 -40.82 -19.32 -23.21
N PRO A 18 -40.01 -20.13 -23.91
CA PRO A 18 -38.92 -19.65 -24.75
C PRO A 18 -39.38 -18.76 -25.92
N GLU A 19 -40.60 -18.98 -26.43
CA GLU A 19 -41.20 -18.18 -27.51
C GLU A 19 -41.41 -16.70 -27.14
N LYS A 20 -41.65 -16.43 -25.86
CA LYS A 20 -41.86 -15.07 -25.35
C LYS A 20 -40.57 -14.37 -24.97
N VAL A 21 -39.45 -15.11 -24.94
CA VAL A 21 -38.13 -14.57 -24.62
C VAL A 21 -37.55 -13.98 -25.90
N HIS A 22 -37.23 -12.68 -25.86
CA HIS A 22 -36.56 -12.04 -26.98
C HIS A 22 -35.19 -12.69 -27.23
N LYS A 23 -34.84 -12.93 -28.50
CA LYS A 23 -33.65 -13.69 -28.91
C LYS A 23 -32.34 -13.15 -28.31
N GLU A 24 -32.27 -11.85 -28.07
CA GLU A 24 -31.08 -11.19 -27.51
C GLU A 24 -31.18 -10.84 -26.02
N LEU A 25 -32.29 -11.18 -25.34
CA LEU A 25 -32.53 -10.77 -23.95
C LEU A 25 -31.43 -11.25 -22.99
N PHE A 26 -30.94 -12.46 -23.22
CA PHE A 26 -29.85 -13.07 -22.46
C PHE A 26 -28.59 -13.20 -23.30
N LYS A 27 -28.43 -12.40 -24.37
CA LYS A 27 -27.19 -12.45 -25.16
C LYS A 27 -26.02 -12.13 -24.22
N ASP A 28 -25.02 -12.99 -24.24
CA ASP A 28 -23.81 -12.84 -23.44
C ASP A 28 -24.03 -12.80 -21.90
N TRP A 29 -25.13 -13.40 -21.41
CA TRP A 29 -25.42 -13.46 -19.97
C TRP A 29 -24.34 -14.20 -19.16
N ASN A 30 -23.67 -15.17 -19.79
CA ASN A 30 -22.64 -16.00 -19.19
C ASN A 30 -21.23 -15.58 -19.65
N ILE A 31 -20.94 -14.27 -19.66
CA ILE A 31 -19.56 -13.82 -19.81
C ILE A 31 -18.87 -13.92 -18.44
N PRO A 32 -17.91 -14.85 -18.25
CA PRO A 32 -17.11 -14.85 -17.04
C PRO A 32 -16.25 -13.58 -16.98
N PHE A 33 -16.05 -13.05 -15.78
CA PHE A 33 -15.14 -11.93 -15.57
C PHE A 33 -13.72 -12.32 -16.00
N LYS A 34 -13.16 -11.60 -16.98
CA LYS A 34 -11.76 -11.75 -17.41
C LYS A 34 -10.91 -10.68 -16.72
N GLN A 35 -9.84 -11.10 -16.07
CA GLN A 35 -8.88 -10.16 -15.51
C GLN A 35 -8.28 -9.27 -16.62
N PRO A 36 -8.06 -7.96 -16.38
CA PRO A 36 -7.50 -7.07 -17.38
C PRO A 36 -6.10 -7.52 -17.85
N SER A 37 -5.95 -7.75 -19.16
CA SER A 37 -4.66 -8.17 -19.76
C SER A 37 -3.56 -7.12 -19.63
N TYR A 38 -3.92 -5.82 -19.67
CA TYR A 38 -2.98 -4.71 -19.55
C TYR A 38 -3.34 -3.83 -18.33
N PRO A 39 -2.94 -4.23 -17.12
CA PRO A 39 -3.34 -3.54 -15.91
C PRO A 39 -2.84 -2.10 -15.93
N SER A 40 -3.74 -1.16 -15.66
CA SER A 40 -3.45 0.27 -15.58
C SER A 40 -2.25 0.59 -14.68
N VAL A 41 -2.06 -0.21 -13.62
CA VAL A 41 -0.91 -0.13 -12.71
C VAL A 41 0.41 -0.22 -13.47
N LYS A 42 0.59 -1.22 -14.35
CA LYS A 42 1.82 -1.38 -15.14
C LYS A 42 2.07 -0.18 -16.06
N ARG A 43 1.02 0.41 -16.61
CA ARG A 43 1.12 1.60 -17.48
C ARG A 43 1.57 2.83 -16.70
N TYR A 44 0.97 3.06 -15.53
CA TYR A 44 1.24 4.25 -14.73
C TYR A 44 2.60 4.19 -14.03
N ASN A 45 2.99 2.99 -13.58
CA ASN A 45 4.25 2.72 -12.88
C ASN A 45 5.43 2.45 -13.83
N ARG A 46 5.21 2.41 -15.14
CA ARG A 46 6.29 2.25 -16.12
C ARG A 46 7.32 3.37 -15.96
N ASN A 47 8.60 3.00 -15.98
CA ASN A 47 9.71 3.94 -16.01
C ASN A 47 9.64 4.85 -17.24
N ARG A 48 9.72 6.17 -17.03
CA ARG A 48 9.58 7.18 -18.08
C ARG A 48 10.93 7.73 -18.52
N THR A 49 11.06 7.97 -19.82
CA THR A 49 12.24 8.62 -20.41
C THR A 49 12.27 10.12 -20.08
N LEU A 50 13.43 10.77 -20.24
CA LEU A 50 13.58 12.21 -20.01
C LEU A 50 12.59 13.04 -20.84
N THR A 51 12.46 12.71 -22.14
CA THR A 51 11.53 13.41 -23.05
C THR A 51 10.08 13.26 -22.62
N GLN A 52 9.69 12.10 -22.08
CA GLN A 52 8.36 11.89 -21.53
C GLN A 52 8.14 12.70 -20.25
N LYS A 53 9.15 12.80 -19.37
CA LYS A 53 9.10 13.62 -18.16
C LYS A 53 8.89 15.10 -18.49
N LEU A 54 9.66 15.65 -19.44
CA LEU A 54 9.50 17.03 -19.90
C LEU A 54 8.09 17.30 -20.45
N ARG A 55 7.56 16.40 -21.30
CA ARG A 55 6.18 16.50 -21.80
C ARG A 55 5.13 16.46 -20.69
N MET A 56 5.37 15.70 -19.62
CA MET A 56 4.49 15.68 -18.46
C MET A 56 4.55 16.99 -17.66
N GLU A 57 5.74 17.57 -17.49
CA GLU A 57 5.92 18.86 -16.83
C GLU A 57 5.20 19.98 -17.58
N GLU A 58 5.29 20.01 -18.91
CA GLU A 58 4.53 20.95 -19.75
C GLU A 58 3.01 20.79 -19.56
N ARG A 59 2.52 19.54 -19.58
CA ARG A 59 1.10 19.23 -19.33
C ARG A 59 0.68 19.65 -17.93
N PHE A 60 1.53 19.44 -16.93
CA PHE A 60 1.31 19.84 -15.55
C PHE A 60 1.17 21.36 -15.44
N LYS A 61 2.14 22.13 -15.96
CA LYS A 61 2.10 23.60 -16.01
C LYS A 61 0.84 24.13 -16.72
N LYS A 62 0.43 23.49 -17.81
CA LYS A 62 -0.80 23.85 -18.53
C LYS A 62 -2.04 23.64 -17.67
N LYS A 63 -2.14 22.50 -16.96
CA LYS A 63 -3.26 22.20 -16.06
C LYS A 63 -3.30 23.14 -14.86
N GLU A 64 -2.14 23.43 -14.27
CA GLU A 64 -2.01 24.36 -13.16
C GLU A 64 -2.51 25.76 -13.55
N ARG A 65 -2.08 26.29 -14.70
CA ARG A 65 -2.56 27.58 -15.21
C ARG A 65 -4.08 27.59 -15.42
N LEU A 66 -4.65 26.51 -15.95
CA LEU A 66 -6.11 26.40 -16.12
C LEU A 66 -6.83 26.38 -14.77
N LEU A 67 -6.26 25.72 -13.77
CA LEU A 67 -6.83 25.69 -12.42
C LEU A 67 -6.80 27.08 -11.78
N ARG A 68 -5.65 27.78 -11.84
CA ARG A 68 -5.52 29.17 -11.36
C ARG A 68 -6.55 30.09 -12.02
N LYS A 69 -6.74 30.00 -13.34
CA LYS A 69 -7.79 30.76 -14.06
C LYS A 69 -9.20 30.44 -13.55
N LYS A 70 -9.50 29.16 -13.27
CA LYS A 70 -10.81 28.75 -12.71
C LYS A 70 -11.02 29.28 -11.30
N LEU A 71 -9.98 29.31 -10.45
CA LEU A 71 -10.03 29.84 -9.10
C LEU A 71 -10.21 31.36 -9.09
N ALA A 72 -9.44 32.07 -9.92
CA ALA A 72 -9.59 33.51 -10.10
C ALA A 72 -10.99 33.88 -10.59
N LYS A 73 -11.58 33.10 -11.51
CA LYS A 73 -12.98 33.29 -11.96
C LYS A 73 -13.99 33.13 -10.81
N LYS A 74 -13.67 32.31 -9.81
CA LYS A 74 -14.48 32.13 -8.60
C LYS A 74 -14.15 33.15 -7.49
N GLY A 75 -13.21 34.07 -7.74
CA GLY A 75 -12.77 35.06 -6.75
C GLY A 75 -11.87 34.50 -5.65
N ILE A 76 -11.29 33.32 -5.85
CA ILE A 76 -10.38 32.69 -4.88
C ILE A 76 -8.95 33.04 -5.27
N ASP A 77 -8.28 33.83 -4.43
CA ASP A 77 -6.85 34.08 -4.55
C ASP A 77 -6.07 32.93 -3.92
N TYR A 78 -5.39 32.15 -4.75
CA TYR A 78 -4.66 30.96 -4.31
C TYR A 78 -3.43 30.74 -5.19
N ASP A 79 -2.25 30.85 -4.58
CA ASP A 79 -0.98 30.54 -5.21
C ASP A 79 -0.50 29.14 -4.82
N PHE A 80 -0.19 28.31 -5.81
CA PHE A 80 0.31 26.96 -5.58
C PHE A 80 1.84 27.01 -5.43
N PRO A 81 2.41 26.50 -4.32
CA PRO A 81 3.84 26.32 -4.24
C PRO A 81 4.31 25.30 -5.28
N SER A 82 5.42 25.59 -5.95
CA SER A 82 5.99 24.67 -6.95
C SER A 82 6.43 23.37 -6.28
N LEU A 83 5.75 22.25 -6.58
CA LEU A 83 6.07 20.92 -6.04
C LEU A 83 7.36 20.31 -6.62
N ILE A 84 8.23 21.13 -7.22
CA ILE A 84 9.54 20.69 -7.67
C ILE A 84 10.34 20.46 -6.39
N LEU A 85 10.51 19.20 -5.99
CA LEU A 85 11.52 18.82 -4.99
C LEU A 85 12.81 19.48 -5.45
N GLN A 86 13.28 20.48 -4.69
CA GLN A 86 14.58 21.09 -4.95
C GLN A 86 15.57 19.95 -5.01
N LYS A 87 16.13 19.71 -6.19
CA LYS A 87 17.31 18.87 -6.33
C LYS A 87 18.34 19.64 -5.52
N THR A 88 18.60 19.21 -4.28
CA THR A 88 19.57 19.86 -3.42
C THR A 88 20.88 19.84 -4.17
N GLU A 89 21.25 21.00 -4.72
CA GLU A 89 22.56 21.25 -5.29
C GLU A 89 23.53 21.31 -4.10
N SER A 90 23.95 20.13 -3.67
CA SER A 90 25.12 19.98 -2.82
C SER A 90 26.16 19.19 -3.60
N ILE A 91 27.33 19.80 -3.75
CA ILE A 91 28.61 19.26 -4.26
C ILE A 91 28.94 19.69 -5.70
N SER A 92 29.39 20.94 -5.86
CA SER A 92 30.46 21.26 -6.79
C SER A 92 31.29 22.47 -6.32
N LYS A 93 32.35 22.16 -5.57
CA LYS A 93 33.73 22.71 -5.60
C LYS A 93 33.94 24.25 -5.68
N THR A 94 34.56 24.80 -4.63
CA THR A 94 35.78 25.66 -4.72
C THR A 94 36.58 25.57 -3.40
N ASN A 95 37.85 25.96 -3.47
CA ASN A 95 39.02 25.31 -2.88
C ASN A 95 39.65 26.10 -1.69
N ARG A 96 40.43 25.40 -0.84
CA ARG A 96 41.59 25.87 -0.01
C ARG A 96 41.27 26.83 1.17
N GLN A 97 41.67 26.59 2.42
CA GLN A 97 42.99 26.24 2.96
C GLN A 97 42.88 25.86 4.46
N THR A 98 43.83 25.00 4.93
CA THR A 98 44.44 24.93 6.29
C THR A 98 43.54 24.80 7.53
N SER A 99 43.79 24.01 8.58
CA SER A 99 44.95 23.26 9.06
C SER A 99 44.50 22.40 10.26
N THR A 100 45.36 21.44 10.62
CA THR A 100 45.66 20.98 11.99
C THR A 100 44.61 20.23 12.84
N LYS A 101 45.11 19.08 13.29
CA LYS A 101 44.93 18.42 14.59
C LYS A 101 43.58 17.71 14.80
N GLY A 102 43.73 16.40 14.92
CA GLY A 102 42.62 15.48 15.02
C GLY A 102 41.88 15.53 16.34
N GLN A 103 40.82 14.72 16.37
CA GLN A 103 40.37 13.99 17.52
C GLN A 103 39.42 12.90 17.03
N VAL A 104 39.88 11.66 17.13
CA VAL A 104 39.09 10.45 17.00
C VAL A 104 38.11 10.43 18.17
N LEU A 105 36.84 10.71 17.93
CA LEU A 105 35.80 10.50 18.95
C LEU A 105 35.28 9.06 18.84
N ARG A 106 35.89 8.18 19.64
CA ARG A 106 35.40 6.85 19.97
C ARG A 106 33.99 6.95 20.55
N LYS A 107 32.98 6.35 19.90
CA LYS A 107 31.75 5.93 20.59
C LYS A 107 31.90 4.49 21.03
N LYS A 108 31.88 4.32 22.35
CA LYS A 108 32.07 3.08 23.10
C LYS A 108 31.00 2.04 22.71
N LYS A 109 31.44 0.85 22.34
CA LYS A 109 30.65 -0.39 22.47
C LYS A 109 30.38 -0.60 23.96
N LYS A 110 29.11 -0.67 24.37
CA LYS A 110 28.74 -1.21 25.67
C LYS A 110 28.48 -2.71 25.48
N LYS A 111 29.43 -3.51 25.94
CA LYS A 111 29.32 -4.97 26.10
C LYS A 111 28.45 -5.20 27.33
N VAL A 112 27.30 -5.83 27.15
CA VAL A 112 26.58 -6.50 28.24
C VAL A 112 26.64 -7.99 27.93
N SER A 113 27.28 -8.71 28.83
CA SER A 113 27.30 -10.16 28.96
C SER A 113 25.90 -10.66 29.34
N GLY A 114 25.42 -11.68 28.64
CA GLY A 114 24.24 -12.44 29.00
C GLY A 114 24.22 -13.71 28.17
N THR A 115 24.46 -14.81 28.86
CA THR A 115 24.63 -16.18 28.38
C THR A 115 23.42 -16.67 27.61
N LEU A 116 23.68 -17.58 26.67
CA LEU A 116 22.73 -18.43 25.95
C LEU A 116 21.84 -19.16 26.96
N ASP A 117 20.52 -18.99 26.88
CA ASP A 117 19.54 -19.99 27.34
C ASP A 117 18.25 -19.87 26.50
N THR A 118 17.82 -21.05 26.08
CA THR A 118 16.69 -21.51 25.26
C THR A 118 15.35 -20.78 25.51
N PRO A 119 14.46 -20.62 24.50
CA PRO A 119 13.33 -19.69 24.59
C PRO A 119 12.12 -20.33 25.27
N GLU A 120 11.78 -19.88 26.46
CA GLU A 120 10.42 -19.99 26.99
C GLU A 120 9.91 -18.59 27.31
N LYS A 121 9.25 -17.95 26.33
CA LYS A 121 8.55 -16.67 26.54
C LYS A 121 7.07 -16.85 26.23
N THR A 122 6.38 -17.56 27.11
CA THR A 122 4.93 -17.43 27.21
C THR A 122 4.63 -16.11 27.90
N VAL A 123 4.19 -15.12 27.13
CA VAL A 123 3.66 -13.88 27.71
C VAL A 123 2.28 -14.20 28.28
N ASP A 124 2.02 -13.80 29.52
CA ASP A 124 0.73 -14.03 30.17
C ASP A 124 -0.43 -13.43 29.35
N SER A 125 -1.46 -14.23 29.10
CA SER A 125 -2.66 -13.86 28.35
C SER A 125 -3.47 -12.72 28.98
N GLN A 126 -3.26 -12.44 30.27
CA GLN A 126 -3.92 -11.33 30.98
C GLN A 126 -3.06 -10.08 31.12
N GLY A 127 -1.84 -10.09 30.55
CA GLY A 127 -0.91 -8.95 30.61
C GLY A 127 -1.31 -7.76 29.74
N PRO A 128 -0.62 -6.62 29.89
CA PRO A 128 -0.84 -5.44 29.05
C PRO A 128 -0.47 -5.74 27.58
N THR A 129 -1.33 -5.36 26.64
CA THR A 129 -1.08 -5.50 25.19
C THR A 129 -0.36 -4.26 24.65
N PRO A 130 0.96 -4.32 24.40
CA PRO A 130 1.69 -3.16 23.89
C PRO A 130 1.27 -2.83 22.45
N VAL A 131 1.35 -1.55 22.08
CA VAL A 131 1.03 -1.08 20.73
C VAL A 131 2.07 -1.58 19.73
N CYS A 132 1.61 -2.03 18.55
CA CYS A 132 2.49 -2.39 17.44
C CYS A 132 3.22 -1.15 16.90
N THR A 133 4.53 -1.08 17.11
CA THR A 133 5.38 0.04 16.66
C THR A 133 6.18 -0.34 15.41
N PRO A 134 6.66 0.63 14.61
CA PRO A 134 7.44 0.34 13.40
C PRO A 134 8.68 -0.55 13.65
N THR A 135 9.31 -0.43 14.82
CA THR A 135 10.45 -1.25 15.21
C THR A 135 10.08 -2.72 15.43
N PHE A 136 8.84 -3.02 15.84
CA PHE A 136 8.35 -4.40 15.93
C PHE A 136 8.18 -5.02 14.53
N LEU A 137 7.67 -4.24 13.56
CA LEU A 137 7.52 -4.69 12.18
C LEU A 137 8.89 -4.95 11.52
N GLU A 138 9.88 -4.10 11.76
CA GLU A 138 11.25 -4.30 11.26
C GLU A 138 11.86 -5.60 11.80
N ARG A 139 11.67 -5.88 13.10
CA ARG A 139 12.14 -7.12 13.73
C ARG A 139 11.48 -8.36 13.15
N ARG A 140 10.15 -8.35 12.98
CA ARG A 140 9.42 -9.46 12.36
C ARG A 140 9.87 -9.74 10.93
N LYS A 141 10.15 -8.68 10.17
CA LYS A 141 10.64 -8.82 8.80
C LYS A 141 12.05 -9.42 8.73
N SER A 142 12.95 -9.05 9.66
CA SER A 142 14.26 -9.69 9.74
C SER A 142 14.16 -11.16 10.17
N GLU A 143 13.26 -11.48 11.09
CA GLU A 143 13.06 -12.85 11.57
C GLU A 143 12.52 -13.77 10.45
N VAL A 144 11.51 -13.30 9.69
CA VAL A 144 11.00 -14.02 8.51
C VAL A 144 12.08 -14.21 7.43
N ALA A 145 13.06 -13.31 7.35
CA ALA A 145 14.15 -13.46 6.38
C ALA A 145 15.19 -14.52 6.79
N GLU A 146 15.22 -14.91 8.07
CA GLU A 146 16.10 -15.95 8.61
C GLU A 146 15.40 -17.33 8.67
N LEU A 147 14.07 -17.37 8.57
CA LEU A 147 13.26 -18.60 8.52
C LEU A 147 13.21 -19.17 7.08
N ASN A 148 13.28 -20.49 6.97
CA ASN A 148 13.12 -21.22 5.71
C ASN A 148 11.70 -21.75 5.56
N ASP A 149 11.31 -22.13 4.33
CA ASP A 149 9.97 -22.67 4.04
C ASP A 149 9.66 -24.00 4.78
N ASP A 150 10.68 -24.68 5.30
CA ASP A 150 10.56 -25.92 6.08
C ASP A 150 10.34 -25.68 7.59
N ASP A 151 10.50 -24.44 8.07
CA ASP A 151 10.29 -24.09 9.47
C ASP A 151 8.78 -23.98 9.77
N LYS A 152 8.31 -24.67 10.81
CA LYS A 152 6.88 -24.67 11.17
C LYS A 152 6.51 -23.42 11.97
N ASP A 153 5.39 -22.80 11.61
CA ASP A 153 4.82 -21.66 12.33
C ASP A 153 4.18 -22.09 13.66
N ASP A 154 4.97 -22.08 14.74
CA ASP A 154 4.52 -22.47 16.09
C ASP A 154 3.75 -21.34 16.82
N GLU A 155 3.60 -20.16 16.22
CA GLU A 155 2.94 -19.01 16.85
C GLU A 155 1.41 -19.07 16.82
N ILE A 156 0.83 -19.84 15.90
CA ILE A 156 -0.62 -19.88 15.68
C ILE A 156 -1.19 -21.19 16.21
N VAL A 157 -1.90 -21.12 17.34
CA VAL A 157 -2.58 -22.28 17.93
C VAL A 157 -4.07 -22.28 17.53
N PHE A 158 -4.50 -23.32 16.83
CA PHE A 158 -5.92 -23.52 16.50
C PHE A 158 -6.67 -24.15 17.68
N LYS A 159 -7.63 -23.42 18.24
CA LYS A 159 -8.59 -24.01 19.21
C LYS A 159 -9.61 -24.87 18.46
N GLN A 160 -9.51 -26.18 18.59
CA GLN A 160 -10.49 -27.10 18.02
C GLN A 160 -11.79 -27.10 18.83
N PRO A 161 -12.95 -27.31 18.18
CA PRO A 161 -14.21 -27.46 18.90
C PRO A 161 -14.18 -28.72 19.76
N ILE A 162 -14.67 -28.60 20.99
CA ILE A 162 -14.85 -29.72 21.91
C ILE A 162 -15.94 -30.62 21.32
N SER A 163 -15.62 -31.86 20.94
CA SER A 163 -16.64 -32.80 20.45
C SER A 163 -17.57 -33.13 21.63
N SER A 164 -18.78 -32.59 21.61
CA SER A 164 -19.85 -33.00 22.52
C SER A 164 -20.27 -34.43 22.13
N VAL A 165 -19.79 -35.41 22.89
CA VAL A 165 -20.36 -36.75 22.99
C VAL A 165 -21.39 -36.75 24.10
#